data_AF-A0A1H7D682-F1
#
_entry.id   AF-A0A1H7D682-F1
#
_cell.length_a   1.000
_cell.length_b   1.000
_cell.length_c   1.000
_cell.angle_alpha   90.00
_cell.angle_beta   90.00
_cell.angle_gamma   90.00
#
_symmetry.space_group_name_H-M   'P 1'
#
loop_
_entity.id
_entity.type
_entity.pdbx_description
1 polymer ?
#
loop_
_entity_poly.entity_id
_entity_poly.type
_entity_poly.pdbx_seq_one_letter_code
_entity_poly.pdbx_strand_id
1 'polypeptide(L)'
;MAGATSGGRTLPRMIASAPWVVVLVGTAVLAVLLVVAALSFRGPERPAAWAPGPPMVLPAPAATTGESTETGSRTTAPVAPPASVSPSISDSSSGSSAQQVDPSPVESAPVRSDGTRSPSAPAPTQSSPAADTGVVSASYRLQDSDAGSFEAQLVVRNGTGRSSDWQVELRFNSGVSGIRASSGPGVSVTIKGGGWYLLSGTGQLGAGAQQSVYLRFTRTGGGEYPALCTVNAAACGTG
;
A
#
# COMPACT_ATOMS: atom_id res chain seq x y z
N MET A 1 -47.10 -58.44 -28.99
CA MET A 1 -45.63 -58.54 -29.02
C MET A 1 -45.06 -57.19 -28.64
N ALA A 2 -44.14 -57.20 -27.68
CA ALA A 2 -43.51 -56.05 -27.06
C ALA A 2 -42.53 -55.34 -28.01
N GLY A 3 -42.36 -54.03 -27.84
CA GLY A 3 -41.36 -53.22 -28.53
C GLY A 3 -41.00 -52.00 -27.70
N ALA A 4 -39.82 -52.07 -27.08
CA ALA A 4 -39.34 -51.25 -25.97
C ALA A 4 -39.25 -49.74 -26.22
N THR A 5 -39.56 -49.00 -25.16
CA THR A 5 -39.18 -47.60 -24.92
C THR A 5 -37.67 -47.44 -24.93
N SER A 6 -37.12 -46.78 -25.95
CA SER A 6 -35.74 -46.27 -25.90
C SER A 6 -35.76 -44.85 -25.36
N GLY A 7 -35.59 -44.73 -24.04
CA GLY A 7 -35.30 -43.48 -23.36
C GLY A 7 -33.93 -42.95 -23.81
N GLY A 8 -33.93 -42.10 -24.82
CA GLY A 8 -32.80 -41.24 -25.13
C GLY A 8 -32.57 -40.31 -23.95
N ARG A 9 -31.55 -40.63 -23.14
CA ARG A 9 -31.00 -39.71 -22.13
C ARG A 9 -30.50 -38.48 -22.88
N THR A 10 -31.34 -37.44 -22.92
CA THR A 10 -30.94 -36.09 -23.21
C THR A 10 -29.94 -35.67 -22.15
N LEU A 11 -28.64 -35.77 -22.47
CA LEU A 11 -27.59 -35.13 -21.69
C LEU A 11 -27.93 -33.63 -21.62
N PRO A 12 -28.04 -33.04 -20.42
CA PRO A 12 -28.39 -31.63 -20.31
C PRO A 12 -27.24 -30.80 -20.84
N ARG A 13 -27.57 -30.09 -21.91
CA ARG A 13 -26.93 -28.89 -22.43
C ARG A 13 -26.64 -27.92 -21.28
N MET A 14 -25.39 -27.46 -21.21
CA MET A 14 -24.91 -26.14 -20.75
C MET A 14 -23.53 -26.31 -20.08
N ILE A 15 -22.48 -26.45 -20.90
CA ILE A 15 -21.17 -25.88 -20.52
C ILE A 15 -21.30 -24.38 -20.79
N ALA A 16 -22.16 -23.73 -20.00
CA ALA A 16 -22.06 -22.30 -19.79
C ALA A 16 -20.72 -22.12 -19.11
N SER A 17 -19.83 -21.34 -19.73
CA SER A 17 -18.53 -20.92 -19.21
C SER A 17 -18.65 -20.53 -17.75
N ALA A 18 -18.35 -21.49 -16.90
CA ALA A 18 -18.56 -21.41 -15.48
C ALA A 18 -17.20 -21.00 -14.90
N PRO A 19 -17.01 -19.73 -14.49
CA PRO A 19 -15.70 -19.23 -14.05
C PRO A 19 -15.09 -20.08 -12.93
N TRP A 20 -15.92 -20.80 -12.17
CA TRP A 20 -15.50 -21.76 -11.16
C TRP A 20 -14.69 -22.95 -11.70
N VAL A 21 -14.91 -23.39 -12.95
CA VAL A 21 -14.13 -24.49 -13.55
C VAL A 21 -12.69 -24.06 -13.78
N VAL A 22 -12.48 -22.84 -14.29
CA VAL A 22 -11.14 -22.29 -14.49
C VAL A 22 -10.41 -22.14 -13.15
N VAL A 23 -11.12 -21.72 -12.11
CA VAL A 23 -10.57 -21.65 -10.74
C VAL A 23 -10.20 -23.03 -10.23
N LEU A 24 -11.09 -24.03 -10.32
CA LEU A 24 -10.80 -25.39 -9.87
C LEU A 24 -9.63 -26.03 -10.63
N VAL A 25 -9.57 -25.85 -11.94
CA VAL A 25 -8.45 -26.33 -12.77
C VAL A 25 -7.15 -25.62 -12.38
N GLY A 26 -7.18 -24.30 -12.20
CA GLY A 26 -6.02 -23.52 -11.76
C GLY A 26 -5.52 -23.96 -10.38
N THR A 27 -6.42 -24.14 -9.41
CA THR A 27 -6.07 -24.62 -8.06
C THR A 27 -5.51 -26.03 -8.09
N ALA A 28 -6.08 -26.94 -8.90
CA ALA A 28 -5.57 -28.30 -9.05
C ALA A 28 -4.15 -28.32 -9.62
N VAL A 29 -3.88 -27.52 -10.66
CA VAL A 29 -2.54 -27.38 -11.26
C VAL A 29 -1.55 -26.82 -10.25
N LEU A 30 -1.92 -25.76 -9.51
CA LEU A 30 -1.07 -25.16 -8.48
C LEU A 30 -0.72 -26.18 -7.38
N ALA A 31 -1.71 -26.95 -6.90
CA ALA A 31 -1.50 -27.97 -5.88
C ALA A 31 -0.56 -29.08 -6.35
N VAL A 32 -0.72 -29.56 -7.60
CA VAL A 32 0.17 -30.57 -8.18
C VAL A 32 1.60 -30.04 -8.28
N LEU A 33 1.80 -28.79 -8.75
CA LEU A 33 3.12 -28.18 -8.82
C LEU A 33 3.79 -28.06 -7.45
N LEU A 34 3.04 -27.70 -6.41
CA LEU A 34 3.54 -27.65 -5.03
C LEU A 34 3.97 -29.03 -4.52
N VAL A 35 3.18 -30.08 -4.80
CA VAL A 35 3.54 -31.46 -4.43
C VAL A 35 4.81 -31.91 -5.15
N VAL A 36 4.90 -31.67 -6.46
CA VAL A 36 6.10 -31.99 -7.25
C VAL A 36 7.32 -31.25 -6.73
N ALA A 37 7.19 -29.95 -6.42
CA ALA A 37 8.26 -29.17 -5.83
C ALA A 37 8.69 -29.75 -4.48
N ALA A 38 7.75 -30.02 -3.56
CA ALA A 38 8.04 -30.59 -2.25
C ALA A 38 8.73 -31.96 -2.34
N LEU A 39 8.34 -32.80 -3.30
CA LEU A 39 8.98 -34.10 -3.55
C LEU A 39 10.36 -33.95 -4.20
N SER A 40 10.56 -32.93 -5.04
CA SER A 40 11.86 -32.62 -5.67
C SER A 40 12.87 -32.12 -4.63
N PHE A 41 12.42 -31.34 -3.65
CA PHE A 41 13.26 -30.90 -2.54
C PHE A 41 13.55 -32.01 -1.52
N ARG A 42 12.79 -33.11 -1.53
CA ARG A 42 13.09 -34.34 -0.79
C ARG A 42 13.94 -35.29 -1.62
N GLY A 43 14.97 -34.77 -2.27
CA GLY A 43 16.02 -35.60 -2.86
C GLY A 43 16.64 -36.51 -1.79
N PRO A 44 17.11 -37.72 -2.16
CA PRO A 44 17.71 -38.65 -1.22
C PRO A 44 18.96 -38.00 -0.59
N GLU A 45 18.84 -37.58 0.67
CA GLU A 45 19.95 -37.31 1.58
C GLU A 45 20.83 -38.57 1.58
N ARG A 46 21.85 -38.59 0.72
CA ARG A 46 22.94 -39.56 0.84
C ARG A 46 23.68 -39.17 2.11
N PRO A 47 23.77 -40.05 3.13
CA PRO A 47 24.63 -39.78 4.26
C PRO A 47 26.04 -39.52 3.70
N ALA A 48 26.57 -38.32 3.93
CA ALA A 48 27.97 -38.06 3.68
C ALA A 48 28.75 -39.06 4.53
N ALA A 49 29.37 -40.04 3.89
CA ALA A 49 30.23 -40.99 4.57
C ALA A 49 31.31 -40.18 5.29
N TRP A 50 31.23 -40.17 6.61
CA TRP A 50 32.20 -39.54 7.49
C TRP A 50 33.58 -40.14 7.20
N ALA A 51 34.43 -39.39 6.52
CA ALA A 51 35.84 -39.76 6.36
C ALA A 51 36.56 -39.43 7.67
N PRO A 52 37.10 -40.43 8.40
CA PRO A 52 37.87 -40.16 9.61
C PRO A 52 39.12 -39.35 9.23
N GLY A 53 39.24 -38.14 9.77
CA GLY A 53 40.47 -37.36 9.67
C GLY A 53 41.64 -38.10 10.35
N PRO A 54 42.88 -37.88 9.89
CA PRO A 54 44.05 -38.57 10.43
C PRO A 54 44.26 -38.22 11.92
N PRO A 55 44.67 -39.19 12.77
CA PRO A 55 44.80 -38.95 14.19
C PRO A 55 45.94 -37.97 14.48
N MET A 56 45.61 -36.82 15.08
CA MET A 56 46.61 -35.95 15.71
C MET A 56 47.04 -36.57 17.04
N VAL A 57 48.30 -36.98 17.12
CA VAL A 57 48.93 -37.40 18.37
C VAL A 57 49.43 -36.14 19.07
N LEU A 58 48.85 -35.82 20.24
CA LEU A 58 49.39 -34.80 21.14
C LEU A 58 50.30 -35.44 22.20
N PRO A 59 51.45 -34.82 22.56
CA PRO A 59 52.30 -35.29 23.64
C PRO A 59 51.59 -35.16 24.99
N ALA A 60 51.50 -36.27 25.73
CA ALA A 60 50.93 -36.31 27.07
C ALA A 60 51.96 -35.85 28.13
N PRO A 61 51.63 -34.88 28.99
CA PRO A 61 52.25 -34.77 30.31
C PRO A 61 51.52 -35.68 31.32
N ALA A 62 52.30 -36.45 32.06
CA ALA A 62 51.83 -37.37 33.10
C ALA A 62 51.24 -36.62 34.30
N ALA A 63 50.04 -37.02 34.74
CA ALA A 63 49.56 -36.82 36.10
C ALA A 63 48.46 -37.84 36.47
N THR A 64 48.87 -38.84 37.23
CA THR A 64 48.26 -39.33 38.47
C THR A 64 46.78 -39.79 38.47
N THR A 65 46.64 -41.12 38.37
CA THR A 65 45.90 -42.05 39.26
C THR A 65 44.79 -41.52 40.17
N GLY A 66 43.63 -42.19 40.06
CA GLY A 66 42.63 -42.41 41.13
C GLY A 66 41.41 -41.49 41.05
N GLU A 67 40.19 -41.86 41.40
CA GLU A 67 39.59 -43.10 41.88
C GLU A 67 38.06 -42.84 41.96
N SER A 68 37.26 -43.83 41.59
CA SER A 68 35.93 -44.19 42.11
C SER A 68 34.86 -43.14 42.51
N THR A 69 33.68 -43.33 41.89
CA THR A 69 32.42 -43.80 42.53
C THR A 69 31.56 -42.85 43.39
N GLU A 70 30.25 -42.99 43.11
CA GLU A 70 29.04 -42.80 43.96
C GLU A 70 28.49 -41.41 44.30
N THR A 71 27.28 -41.19 43.79
CA THR A 71 26.02 -41.14 44.55
C THR A 71 26.03 -40.43 45.90
N GLY A 72 25.27 -39.34 46.03
CA GLY A 72 24.88 -38.84 47.34
C GLY A 72 24.10 -37.54 47.37
N SER A 73 22.79 -37.67 47.57
CA SER A 73 21.79 -36.66 47.94
C SER A 73 22.23 -35.48 48.82
N ARG A 74 21.39 -34.43 48.73
CA ARG A 74 20.77 -33.62 49.81
C ARG A 74 21.29 -32.17 50.05
N THR A 75 20.33 -31.24 49.93
CA THR A 75 19.94 -30.24 50.96
C THR A 75 20.27 -28.75 50.76
N THR A 76 19.20 -27.95 50.95
CA THR A 76 19.06 -26.54 51.41
C THR A 76 19.29 -25.34 50.48
N ALA A 77 18.20 -24.55 50.40
CA ALA A 77 18.11 -23.13 50.02
C ALA A 77 18.85 -22.19 51.01
N PRO A 78 18.94 -20.86 50.76
CA PRO A 78 17.85 -19.96 51.16
C PRO A 78 17.57 -18.73 50.25
N VAL A 79 16.41 -18.14 50.56
CA VAL A 79 15.69 -16.94 50.09
C VAL A 79 16.38 -15.64 50.62
N ALA A 80 16.48 -14.48 49.92
CA ALA A 80 15.55 -13.32 49.98
C ALA A 80 16.24 -11.99 49.46
N PRO A 81 15.50 -10.87 49.20
CA PRO A 81 15.83 -9.70 48.33
C PRO A 81 16.03 -8.35 49.12
N PRO A 82 15.63 -7.12 48.67
CA PRO A 82 15.90 -6.27 47.48
C PRO A 82 16.52 -4.87 47.85
N ALA A 83 16.91 -4.01 46.88
CA ALA A 83 16.98 -2.54 47.08
C ALA A 83 17.02 -1.70 45.78
N SER A 84 16.47 -0.49 45.91
CA SER A 84 16.07 0.54 44.94
C SER A 84 17.15 1.63 44.72
N VAL A 85 17.17 2.33 43.57
CA VAL A 85 17.53 3.77 43.45
C VAL A 85 17.19 4.37 42.06
N SER A 86 16.57 5.56 42.06
CA SER A 86 16.40 6.53 40.94
C SER A 86 17.52 7.60 40.94
N PRO A 87 17.73 8.35 39.83
CA PRO A 87 17.39 9.80 39.78
C PRO A 87 16.88 10.24 38.37
N SER A 88 15.90 11.15 38.16
CA SER A 88 15.74 12.61 38.40
C SER A 88 16.28 13.57 37.30
N ILE A 89 15.34 14.03 36.45
CA ILE A 89 15.06 15.37 35.83
C ILE A 89 16.20 16.33 35.44
N SER A 90 16.13 16.89 34.22
CA SER A 90 16.39 18.32 33.93
C SER A 90 15.69 18.79 32.63
N ASP A 91 14.87 19.83 32.77
CA ASP A 91 14.23 20.64 31.74
C ASP A 91 15.22 21.56 31.00
N SER A 92 14.89 21.97 29.76
CA SER A 92 15.26 23.30 29.22
C SER A 92 14.35 23.71 28.07
N SER A 93 13.75 24.89 28.25
CA SER A 93 12.85 25.59 27.33
C SER A 93 13.55 26.81 26.71
N SER A 94 12.92 27.37 25.67
CA SER A 94 13.02 28.77 25.17
C SER A 94 14.06 29.12 24.11
N GLY A 95 13.55 29.73 23.03
CA GLY A 95 14.32 30.42 22.00
C GLY A 95 13.43 30.96 20.87
N SER A 96 12.54 31.90 21.19
CA SER A 96 11.79 32.73 20.23
C SER A 96 12.44 34.12 20.18
N SER A 97 12.77 34.64 19.01
CA SER A 97 13.00 36.08 18.79
C SER A 97 12.85 36.43 17.32
N ALA A 98 12.00 37.43 17.10
CA ALA A 98 11.65 38.05 15.83
C ALA A 98 12.83 38.84 15.25
N GLN A 99 12.87 38.95 13.91
CA GLN A 99 13.54 40.07 13.26
C GLN A 99 12.63 40.65 12.18
N GLN A 100 12.20 41.87 12.48
CA GLN A 100 11.40 42.78 11.68
C GLN A 100 12.36 43.76 10.98
N VAL A 101 12.28 43.89 9.66
CA VAL A 101 12.66 45.12 8.93
C VAL A 101 11.74 45.27 7.71
N ASP A 102 11.09 46.43 7.64
CA ASP A 102 10.27 47.02 6.57
C ASP A 102 11.00 48.35 6.18
N PRO A 103 10.59 49.24 5.23
CA PRO A 103 9.88 49.14 3.94
C PRO A 103 10.63 49.85 2.76
N SER A 104 10.01 49.83 1.57
CA SER A 104 9.90 50.93 0.55
C SER A 104 10.81 50.92 -0.72
N PRO A 105 10.50 51.73 -1.77
CA PRO A 105 10.17 51.24 -3.14
C PRO A 105 10.98 51.91 -4.27
N VAL A 106 11.15 51.28 -5.45
CA VAL A 106 11.55 52.05 -6.66
C VAL A 106 11.07 51.41 -7.97
N GLU A 107 10.13 52.11 -8.59
CA GLU A 107 9.97 52.51 -10.00
C GLU A 107 10.84 51.87 -11.12
N SER A 108 10.11 51.37 -12.14
CA SER A 108 10.32 51.45 -13.61
C SER A 108 11.69 51.15 -14.27
N ALA A 109 11.69 50.21 -15.23
CA ALA A 109 11.84 50.49 -16.67
C ALA A 109 12.01 49.20 -17.52
N PRO A 110 11.64 49.21 -18.83
CA PRO A 110 11.67 48.06 -19.71
C PRO A 110 13.00 47.93 -20.45
N VAL A 111 13.52 46.70 -20.61
CA VAL A 111 14.61 46.41 -21.54
C VAL A 111 14.29 45.13 -22.32
N ARG A 112 14.09 45.31 -23.62
CA ARG A 112 14.20 44.25 -24.63
C ARG A 112 15.67 43.81 -24.72
N SER A 113 15.93 42.52 -24.75
CA SER A 113 17.01 41.94 -25.55
C SER A 113 16.81 40.44 -25.75
N ASP A 114 16.98 40.06 -27.01
CA ASP A 114 17.01 38.72 -27.59
C ASP A 114 18.01 37.76 -26.92
N GLY A 115 17.70 36.46 -27.02
CA GLY A 115 18.72 35.45 -27.29
C GLY A 115 18.96 34.37 -26.22
N THR A 116 18.38 33.19 -26.49
CA THR A 116 18.99 31.86 -26.29
C THR A 116 19.18 31.33 -24.85
N ARG A 117 18.23 30.50 -24.37
CA ARG A 117 18.46 29.12 -23.84
C ARG A 117 17.26 28.57 -23.06
N SER A 118 17.14 27.24 -23.18
CA SER A 118 16.52 26.28 -22.26
C SER A 118 15.07 25.86 -22.55
N PRO A 119 14.76 24.55 -22.62
CA PRO A 119 13.39 24.08 -22.66
C PRO A 119 12.72 24.47 -21.34
N SER A 120 11.73 25.35 -21.41
CA SER A 120 10.92 25.73 -20.26
C SER A 120 10.31 24.47 -19.65
N ALA A 121 10.72 24.18 -18.42
CA ALA A 121 9.93 23.33 -17.54
C ALA A 121 8.48 23.83 -17.53
N PRO A 122 7.47 22.96 -17.56
CA PRO A 122 6.09 23.39 -17.50
C PRO A 122 5.89 24.18 -16.21
N ALA A 123 5.42 25.43 -16.36
CA ALA A 123 5.08 26.28 -15.23
C ALA A 123 4.06 25.54 -14.34
N PRO A 124 4.19 25.57 -13.01
CA PRO A 124 3.16 25.05 -12.14
C PRO A 124 1.88 25.84 -12.43
N THR A 125 0.86 25.16 -12.97
CA THR A 125 -0.48 25.72 -13.16
C THR A 125 -0.90 26.39 -11.86
N GLN A 126 -1.05 27.71 -11.88
CA GLN A 126 -1.47 28.49 -10.73
C GLN A 126 -2.78 27.90 -10.18
N SER A 127 -2.74 27.38 -8.96
CA SER A 127 -3.92 27.06 -8.19
C SER A 127 -4.80 28.31 -8.14
N SER A 128 -5.95 28.25 -8.83
CA SER A 128 -6.93 29.33 -8.81
C SER A 128 -7.23 29.71 -7.36
N PRO A 129 -7.26 31.00 -7.01
CA PRO A 129 -7.54 31.42 -5.66
C PRO A 129 -8.87 30.85 -5.21
N ALA A 130 -8.81 30.39 -3.97
CA ALA A 130 -9.81 29.68 -3.25
C ALA A 130 -11.14 30.47 -3.18
N ALA A 131 -12.02 30.38 -4.19
CA ALA A 131 -13.36 30.95 -4.09
C ALA A 131 -14.11 30.31 -2.92
N ASP A 132 -14.67 31.11 -2.02
CA ASP A 132 -15.47 30.64 -0.90
C ASP A 132 -16.84 30.22 -1.47
N THR A 133 -16.96 28.94 -1.80
CA THR A 133 -18.14 28.39 -2.49
C THR A 133 -19.26 28.00 -1.53
N GLY A 134 -19.03 28.08 -0.22
CA GLY A 134 -19.96 27.61 0.81
C GLY A 134 -20.15 26.09 0.85
N VAL A 135 -19.41 25.33 0.03
CA VAL A 135 -19.56 23.88 -0.15
C VAL A 135 -18.21 23.19 -0.32
N VAL A 136 -18.17 21.90 0.00
CA VAL A 136 -17.05 21.02 -0.37
C VAL A 136 -17.15 20.70 -1.86
N SER A 137 -16.07 20.91 -2.58
CA SER A 137 -15.97 20.65 -4.02
C SER A 137 -14.81 19.70 -4.31
N ALA A 138 -14.86 19.01 -5.44
CA ALA A 138 -13.80 18.13 -5.89
C ALA A 138 -13.61 18.30 -7.39
N SER A 139 -12.35 18.27 -7.85
CA SER A 139 -12.02 18.26 -9.26
C SER A 139 -11.18 17.04 -9.61
N TYR A 140 -11.59 16.33 -10.66
CA TYR A 140 -10.87 15.19 -11.21
C TYR A 140 -10.14 15.60 -12.48
N ARG A 141 -8.84 15.30 -12.55
CA ARG A 141 -7.99 15.63 -13.69
C ARG A 141 -7.15 14.42 -14.09
N LEU A 142 -7.12 14.11 -15.38
CA LEU A 142 -6.24 13.08 -15.92
C LEU A 142 -4.82 13.65 -16.04
N GLN A 143 -3.82 12.93 -15.53
CA GLN A 143 -2.42 13.36 -15.52
C GLN A 143 -1.61 12.65 -16.58
N ASP A 144 -1.69 11.31 -16.59
CA ASP A 144 -0.99 10.47 -17.55
C ASP A 144 -1.82 9.24 -17.87
N SER A 145 -1.60 8.64 -19.04
CA SER A 145 -2.31 7.44 -19.45
C SER A 145 -1.48 6.60 -20.40
N ASP A 146 -1.50 5.30 -20.15
CA ASP A 146 -0.84 4.29 -20.95
C ASP A 146 -1.79 3.12 -21.26
N ALA A 147 -1.29 2.06 -21.91
CA ALA A 147 -2.12 0.95 -22.37
C ALA A 147 -2.75 0.12 -21.23
N GLY A 148 -2.11 0.09 -20.05
CA GLY A 148 -2.52 -0.75 -18.92
C GLY A 148 -2.87 0.01 -17.65
N SER A 149 -2.48 1.29 -17.57
CA SER A 149 -2.78 2.17 -16.44
C SER A 149 -3.05 3.60 -16.87
N PHE A 150 -3.60 4.37 -15.94
CA PHE A 150 -3.63 5.81 -16.03
C PHE A 150 -3.52 6.42 -14.63
N GLU A 151 -2.99 7.63 -14.60
CA GLU A 151 -2.81 8.43 -13.41
C GLU A 151 -3.72 9.65 -13.46
N ALA A 152 -4.38 9.93 -12.34
CA ALA A 152 -5.28 11.06 -12.21
C ALA A 152 -5.04 11.77 -10.88
N GLN A 153 -5.30 13.06 -10.87
CA GLN A 153 -5.29 13.88 -9.68
C GLN A 153 -6.72 14.22 -9.30
N LEU A 154 -7.09 13.91 -8.07
CA LEU A 154 -8.32 14.34 -7.44
C LEU A 154 -7.98 15.40 -6.41
N VAL A 155 -8.59 16.58 -6.54
CA VAL A 155 -8.34 17.70 -5.66
C VAL A 155 -9.65 18.05 -4.95
N VAL A 156 -9.70 17.83 -3.65
CA VAL A 156 -10.86 18.11 -2.81
C VAL A 156 -10.61 19.42 -2.07
N ARG A 157 -11.58 20.32 -2.09
CA ARG A 157 -11.47 21.64 -1.46
C ARG A 157 -12.68 21.91 -0.60
N ASN A 158 -12.43 22.26 0.65
CA ASN A 158 -13.46 22.68 1.57
C ASN A 158 -13.65 24.20 1.45
N GLY A 159 -14.60 24.63 0.64
CA GLY A 159 -15.01 26.04 0.54
C GLY A 159 -16.05 26.43 1.60
N THR A 160 -16.11 25.73 2.73
CA THR A 160 -16.98 26.10 3.85
C THR A 160 -16.18 26.80 4.95
N GLY A 161 -16.87 27.56 5.80
CA GLY A 161 -16.27 28.22 6.98
C GLY A 161 -15.97 27.30 8.17
N ARG A 162 -16.08 25.97 8.01
CA ARG A 162 -15.86 25.00 9.10
C ARG A 162 -15.14 23.75 8.62
N SER A 163 -14.51 23.02 9.53
CA SER A 163 -13.99 21.67 9.23
C SER A 163 -15.15 20.75 8.82
N SER A 164 -14.96 19.98 7.76
CA SER A 164 -15.99 19.10 7.22
C SER A 164 -15.40 17.77 6.77
N ASP A 165 -16.17 16.70 6.96
CA ASP A 165 -15.88 15.41 6.34
C ASP A 165 -16.11 15.50 4.83
N TRP A 166 -15.36 14.68 4.10
CA TRP A 166 -15.48 14.60 2.66
C TRP A 166 -15.40 13.16 2.20
N GLN A 167 -16.22 12.86 1.20
CA GLN A 167 -16.26 11.57 0.55
C GLN A 167 -16.47 11.79 -0.94
N VAL A 168 -15.58 11.23 -1.74
CA VAL A 168 -15.67 11.23 -3.20
C VAL A 168 -16.04 9.84 -3.69
N GLU A 169 -17.10 9.78 -4.48
CA GLU A 169 -17.55 8.59 -5.18
C GLU A 169 -17.12 8.65 -6.64
N LEU A 170 -16.39 7.63 -7.10
CA LEU A 170 -16.01 7.46 -8.50
C LEU A 170 -16.63 6.18 -9.03
N ARG A 171 -17.34 6.25 -10.17
CA ARG A 171 -17.84 5.07 -10.87
C ARG A 171 -17.39 5.08 -12.32
N PHE A 172 -16.75 4.00 -12.73
CA PHE A 172 -16.34 3.75 -14.11
C PHE A 172 -17.36 2.81 -14.79
N ASN A 173 -17.63 3.04 -16.06
CA ASN A 173 -18.62 2.25 -16.82
C ASN A 173 -18.10 0.85 -17.19
N SER A 174 -16.77 0.69 -17.33
CA SER A 174 -16.07 -0.58 -17.52
C SER A 174 -14.56 -0.30 -17.61
N GLY A 175 -13.75 -1.36 -17.76
CA GLY A 175 -12.34 -1.22 -18.13
C GLY A 175 -11.38 -1.09 -16.96
N VAL A 176 -11.77 -0.52 -15.82
CA VAL A 176 -10.90 -0.40 -14.65
C VAL A 176 -10.94 -1.69 -13.80
N SER A 177 -9.78 -2.32 -13.64
CA SER A 177 -9.60 -3.57 -12.89
C SER A 177 -9.07 -3.35 -11.47
N GLY A 178 -8.53 -2.16 -11.17
CA GLY A 178 -7.96 -1.83 -9.87
C GLY A 178 -7.68 -0.35 -9.70
N ILE A 179 -7.63 0.09 -8.45
CA ILE A 179 -7.23 1.44 -8.05
C ILE A 179 -6.16 1.33 -6.96
N ARG A 180 -5.18 2.22 -7.02
CA ARG A 180 -4.28 2.53 -5.92
C ARG A 180 -4.28 4.04 -5.77
N ALA A 181 -4.67 4.54 -4.59
CA ALA A 181 -4.48 5.93 -4.27
C ALA A 181 -3.18 6.12 -3.50
N SER A 182 -2.45 7.16 -3.89
CA SER A 182 -1.36 7.76 -3.15
C SER A 182 -1.72 9.21 -2.90
N SER A 183 -2.21 9.50 -1.72
CA SER A 183 -2.26 10.88 -1.20
C SER A 183 -1.18 11.03 -0.14
N GLY A 184 -0.93 12.26 0.30
CA GLY A 184 -0.33 12.47 1.61
C GLY A 184 -1.07 11.68 2.71
N PRO A 185 -0.48 11.54 3.91
CA PRO A 185 -1.11 10.79 5.00
C PRO A 185 -2.56 11.23 5.21
N GLY A 186 -3.47 10.27 5.34
CA GLY A 186 -4.84 10.52 5.76
C GLY A 186 -5.95 10.43 4.70
N VAL A 187 -5.80 9.55 3.70
CA VAL A 187 -6.91 9.17 2.81
C VAL A 187 -7.12 7.66 2.86
N SER A 188 -8.38 7.27 2.86
CA SER A 188 -8.83 5.88 2.76
C SER A 188 -9.52 5.67 1.41
N VAL A 189 -9.29 4.49 0.83
CA VAL A 189 -9.96 4.05 -0.40
C VAL A 189 -10.70 2.75 -0.13
N THR A 190 -11.99 2.76 -0.39
CA THR A 190 -12.85 1.58 -0.33
C THR A 190 -13.25 1.17 -1.74
N ILE A 191 -12.96 -0.09 -2.08
CA ILE A 191 -13.34 -0.69 -3.37
C ILE A 191 -14.69 -1.38 -3.17
N LYS A 192 -15.73 -0.91 -3.85
CA LYS A 192 -17.07 -1.52 -3.82
C LYS A 192 -17.25 -2.60 -4.89
N GLY A 193 -16.34 -2.65 -5.87
CA GLY A 193 -16.39 -3.58 -7.01
C GLY A 193 -17.11 -2.97 -8.23
N GLY A 194 -16.96 -3.61 -9.39
CA GLY A 194 -17.62 -3.16 -10.63
C GLY A 194 -17.24 -1.74 -11.07
N GLY A 195 -15.99 -1.32 -10.85
CA GLY A 195 -15.52 0.03 -11.18
C GLY A 195 -16.01 1.12 -10.22
N TRP A 196 -16.58 0.76 -9.07
CA TRP A 196 -17.01 1.70 -8.03
C TRP A 196 -15.97 1.82 -6.91
N TYR A 197 -15.52 3.06 -6.70
CA TYR A 197 -14.52 3.45 -5.71
C TYR A 197 -15.05 4.58 -4.84
N LEU A 198 -14.74 4.50 -3.54
CA LEU A 198 -15.12 5.49 -2.55
C LEU A 198 -13.87 5.97 -1.83
N LEU A 199 -13.59 7.26 -1.91
CA LEU A 199 -12.43 7.90 -1.31
C LEU A 199 -12.90 8.81 -0.19
N SER A 200 -12.24 8.76 0.96
CA SER A 200 -12.56 9.64 2.08
C SER A 200 -11.31 10.03 2.85
N GLY A 201 -11.33 11.20 3.49
CA GLY A 201 -10.30 11.56 4.46
C GLY A 201 -10.36 10.66 5.69
N THR A 202 -9.21 10.43 6.34
CA THR A 202 -9.17 9.83 7.69
C THR A 202 -9.47 10.84 8.79
N GLY A 203 -9.62 12.11 8.43
CA GLY A 203 -10.00 13.21 9.30
C GLY A 203 -10.72 14.30 8.52
N GLN A 204 -11.22 15.29 9.24
CA GLN A 204 -11.94 16.42 8.66
C GLN A 204 -10.98 17.34 7.89
N LEU A 205 -11.43 17.83 6.74
CA LEU A 205 -10.73 18.84 5.98
C LEU A 205 -11.05 20.21 6.59
N GLY A 206 -10.04 20.98 6.99
CA GLY A 206 -10.22 22.30 7.60
C GLY A 206 -10.95 23.30 6.70
N ALA A 207 -11.50 24.37 7.29
CA ALA A 207 -12.13 25.45 6.55
C ALA A 207 -11.14 26.08 5.54
N GLY A 208 -11.56 26.25 4.29
CA GLY A 208 -10.71 26.76 3.21
C GLY A 208 -9.60 25.81 2.73
N ALA A 209 -9.39 24.68 3.42
CA ALA A 209 -8.29 23.77 3.13
C ALA A 209 -8.54 22.93 1.87
N GLN A 210 -7.46 22.39 1.33
CA GLN A 210 -7.45 21.55 0.14
C GLN A 210 -6.64 20.28 0.40
N GLN A 211 -7.13 19.17 -0.12
CA GLN A 211 -6.46 17.88 -0.10
C GLN A 211 -6.31 17.38 -1.54
N SER A 212 -5.07 17.13 -1.95
CA SER A 212 -4.76 16.49 -3.22
C SER A 212 -4.54 15.00 -3.02
N VAL A 213 -5.09 14.20 -3.93
CA VAL A 213 -5.03 12.74 -3.95
C VAL A 213 -4.58 12.33 -5.35
N TYR A 214 -3.44 11.64 -5.44
CA TYR A 214 -3.01 11.04 -6.71
C TYR A 214 -3.55 9.62 -6.78
N LEU A 215 -4.11 9.28 -7.93
CA LEU A 215 -4.80 8.04 -8.18
C LEU A 215 -4.10 7.35 -9.35
N ARG A 216 -3.75 6.09 -9.16
CA ARG A 216 -3.27 5.22 -10.22
C ARG A 216 -4.27 4.09 -10.41
N PHE A 217 -4.78 3.96 -11.61
CA PHE A 217 -5.75 2.95 -11.99
C PHE A 217 -5.10 1.92 -12.90
N THR A 218 -5.44 0.65 -12.74
CA THR A 218 -5.12 -0.41 -13.70
C THR A 218 -6.35 -0.72 -14.53
N ARG A 219 -6.18 -0.95 -15.83
CA ARG A 219 -7.29 -1.17 -16.75
C ARG A 219 -7.01 -2.21 -17.82
N THR A 220 -8.09 -2.72 -18.40
CA THR A 220 -8.12 -3.55 -19.61
C THR A 220 -9.07 -2.90 -20.62
N GLY A 221 -8.60 -1.88 -21.34
CA GLY A 221 -9.39 -1.12 -22.31
C GLY A 221 -9.26 0.40 -22.17
N GLY A 222 -10.27 1.15 -22.60
CA GLY A 222 -10.36 2.61 -22.39
C GLY A 222 -11.12 2.98 -21.11
N GLY A 223 -11.41 4.27 -20.93
CA GLY A 223 -12.22 4.75 -19.80
C GLY A 223 -11.40 5.44 -18.72
N GLU A 224 -10.67 6.48 -19.13
CA GLU A 224 -9.87 7.35 -18.27
C GLU A 224 -10.74 8.18 -17.33
N TYR A 225 -11.96 8.51 -17.77
CA TYR A 225 -12.88 9.34 -17.02
C TYR A 225 -13.97 8.52 -16.35
N PRO A 226 -14.26 8.79 -15.06
CA PRO A 226 -15.37 8.16 -14.38
C PRO A 226 -16.69 8.63 -15.01
N ALA A 227 -17.63 7.70 -15.21
CA ALA A 227 -18.98 7.99 -15.63
C ALA A 227 -19.78 8.76 -14.55
N LEU A 228 -19.41 8.60 -13.29
CA LEU A 228 -19.92 9.37 -12.16
C LEU A 228 -18.77 9.82 -11.27
N CYS A 229 -18.71 11.11 -10.97
CA CYS A 229 -17.89 11.66 -9.90
C CYS A 229 -18.76 12.55 -9.02
N THR A 230 -18.89 12.21 -7.74
CA THR A 230 -19.55 13.06 -6.76
C THR A 230 -18.71 13.25 -5.51
N VAL A 231 -18.80 14.41 -4.87
CA VAL A 231 -18.25 14.72 -3.55
C VAL A 231 -19.41 15.08 -2.62
N ASN A 232 -19.60 14.34 -1.54
CA ASN A 232 -20.73 14.54 -0.62
C ASN A 232 -22.09 14.67 -1.39
N ALA A 233 -22.28 13.83 -2.42
CA ALA A 233 -23.40 13.83 -3.38
C ALA A 233 -23.48 14.99 -4.39
N ALA A 234 -22.59 15.99 -4.35
CA ALA A 234 -22.48 17.03 -5.38
C ALA A 234 -21.57 16.58 -6.53
N ALA A 235 -21.87 16.95 -7.77
CA ALA A 235 -21.02 16.58 -8.91
C ALA A 235 -19.60 17.17 -8.81
N CYS A 236 -18.59 16.39 -9.18
CA CYS A 236 -17.23 16.90 -9.30
C CYS A 236 -17.07 17.77 -10.56
N GLY A 237 -16.12 18.69 -10.51
CA GLY A 237 -15.57 19.31 -11.72
C GLY A 237 -14.66 18.33 -12.48
N THR A 238 -14.71 18.37 -13.80
CA THR A 238 -13.72 17.75 -14.69
C THR A 238 -12.77 18.82 -15.20
N GLY A 239 -11.46 18.56 -15.19
CA GLY A 239 -10.43 19.48 -15.71
C GLY A 239 -9.30 18.79 -16.44
#